data_AF-A0A925QRA3-F1
#
_entry.id   AF-A0A925QRA3-F1
#
_cell.length_a   1.000
_cell.length_b   1.000
_cell.length_c   1.000
_cell.angle_alpha   90.00
_cell.angle_beta   90.00
_cell.angle_gamma   90.00
#
_symmetry.space_group_name_H-M   'P 1'
#
loop_
_entity.id
_entity.type
_entity.pdbx_description
1 polymer ?
#
loop_
_entity_poly.entity_id
_entity_poly.type
_entity_poly.pdbx_seq_one_letter_code
_entity_poly.pdbx_strand_id
1 'polypeptide(L)'
;MPSSPTGFTGIPAIASSPWAYPLLESFHVLGVALLVGNLVLLELRVWGRGAELPVQPLARLALSVSVSGFGLVGLTGLLMFAAAPAELLANKAFVVKMGLVMFAGLNAAWFHARQGLKLLDGMARAQTLLSLGLWLAVIICGRWIAYV
;
A
#
# COMPACT_ATOMS: atom_id res chain seq x y z
N MET A 1 -16.45 -32.47 24.26
CA MET A 1 -16.41 -31.02 24.54
C MET A 1 -16.07 -30.33 23.23
N PRO A 2 -16.86 -29.36 22.71
CA PRO A 2 -16.43 -28.63 21.53
C PRO A 2 -15.23 -27.76 21.94
N SER A 3 -14.09 -28.00 21.32
CA SER A 3 -12.90 -27.16 21.44
C SER A 3 -13.26 -25.76 20.96
N SER A 4 -13.36 -24.81 21.90
CA SER A 4 -13.45 -23.39 21.58
C SER A 4 -12.31 -23.04 20.62
N PRO A 5 -12.57 -22.47 19.43
CA PRO A 5 -11.47 -21.96 18.61
C PRO A 5 -10.83 -20.81 19.38
N THR A 6 -9.68 -21.06 20.01
CA THR A 6 -8.84 -20.06 20.69
C THR A 6 -8.07 -19.20 19.69
N GLY A 7 -8.65 -18.99 18.51
CA GLY A 7 -8.14 -18.07 17.50
C GLY A 7 -8.90 -16.75 17.60
N PHE A 8 -8.22 -15.63 17.33
CA PHE A 8 -8.87 -14.33 17.18
C PHE A 8 -9.98 -14.44 16.12
N THR A 9 -11.24 -14.49 16.55
CA THR A 9 -12.44 -14.69 15.73
C THR A 9 -12.86 -13.44 14.95
N GLY A 10 -12.08 -12.36 15.04
CA GLY A 10 -12.36 -11.08 14.41
C GLY A 10 -13.36 -10.20 15.17
N ILE A 11 -13.71 -9.06 14.59
CA ILE A 11 -14.70 -8.10 15.08
C ILE A 11 -15.96 -8.25 14.19
N PRO A 12 -16.87 -9.20 14.49
CA PRO A 12 -18.02 -9.50 13.63
C PRO A 12 -18.95 -8.30 13.44
N ALA A 13 -18.93 -7.31 14.34
CA ALA A 13 -19.69 -6.06 14.21
C ALA A 13 -19.35 -5.27 12.93
N ILE A 14 -18.10 -5.38 12.44
CA ILE A 14 -17.68 -4.74 11.17
C ILE A 14 -18.26 -5.50 9.98
N ALA A 15 -18.24 -6.84 10.04
CA ALA A 15 -18.77 -7.70 8.98
C ALA A 15 -20.32 -7.72 8.93
N SER A 16 -20.99 -7.52 10.06
CA SER A 16 -22.45 -7.52 10.16
C SER A 16 -23.10 -6.22 9.69
N SER A 17 -22.33 -5.14 9.52
CA SER A 17 -22.84 -3.87 9.03
C SER A 17 -22.76 -3.81 7.51
N PRO A 18 -23.89 -3.61 6.81
CA PRO A 18 -23.91 -3.57 5.34
C PRO A 18 -23.15 -2.36 4.77
N TRP A 19 -22.83 -1.36 5.60
CA TRP A 19 -22.12 -0.15 5.19
C TRP A 19 -20.66 -0.10 5.65
N ALA A 20 -20.30 -0.76 6.75
CA ALA A 20 -18.97 -0.62 7.34
C ALA A 20 -17.87 -1.15 6.41
N TYR A 21 -18.06 -2.35 5.85
CA TYR A 21 -17.07 -2.94 4.95
C TYR A 21 -16.92 -2.14 3.64
N PRO A 22 -18.01 -1.75 2.93
CA PRO A 22 -17.91 -0.88 1.74
C PRO A 22 -17.26 0.49 2.01
N LEU A 23 -17.55 1.12 3.16
CA LEU A 23 -16.91 2.37 3.56
C LEU A 23 -15.40 2.18 3.78
N LEU A 24 -15.01 1.13 4.51
CA LEU A 24 -13.61 0.80 4.73
C LEU A 24 -12.89 0.54 3.41
N GLU A 25 -13.51 -0.21 2.49
CA GLU A 25 -12.95 -0.45 1.16
C GLU A 25 -12.79 0.85 0.38
N SER A 26 -13.78 1.74 0.41
CA SER A 26 -13.72 3.04 -0.27
C SER A 26 -12.58 3.91 0.24
N PHE A 27 -12.41 4.01 1.57
CA PHE A 27 -11.29 4.73 2.17
C PHE A 27 -9.94 4.03 1.91
N HIS A 28 -9.92 2.70 1.85
CA HIS A 28 -8.72 1.95 1.49
C HIS A 28 -8.26 2.28 0.07
N VAL A 29 -9.18 2.28 -0.90
CA VAL A 29 -8.90 2.66 -2.29
C VAL A 29 -8.45 4.12 -2.40
N LEU A 30 -9.08 5.03 -1.65
CA LEU A 30 -8.64 6.43 -1.59
C LEU A 30 -7.20 6.54 -1.06
N GLY A 31 -6.86 5.82 0.00
CA GLY A 31 -5.48 5.79 0.51
C GLY A 31 -4.48 5.24 -0.51
N VAL A 32 -4.86 4.18 -1.26
CA VAL A 32 -4.04 3.64 -2.34
C VAL A 32 -3.84 4.67 -3.45
N ALA A 33 -4.89 5.41 -3.82
CA ALA A 33 -4.80 6.47 -4.83
C ALA A 33 -3.87 7.61 -4.38
N LEU A 34 -3.94 8.02 -3.11
CA LEU A 34 -3.03 9.02 -2.54
C LEU A 34 -1.59 8.53 -2.55
N LEU A 35 -1.34 7.27 -2.21
CA LEU A 35 0.00 6.71 -2.16
C LEU A 35 0.60 6.50 -3.56
N VAL A 36 -0.09 5.74 -4.41
CA VAL A 36 0.42 5.35 -5.73
C VAL A 36 0.39 6.53 -6.70
N GLY A 37 -0.63 7.39 -6.63
CA GLY A 37 -0.71 8.58 -7.48
C GLY A 37 0.46 9.55 -7.25
N ASN A 38 0.84 9.77 -5.99
CA ASN A 38 2.00 10.61 -5.66
C ASN A 38 3.34 9.93 -5.95
N LEU A 39 3.41 8.60 -5.85
CA LEU A 39 4.57 7.85 -6.33
C LEU A 39 4.76 8.07 -7.85
N VAL A 40 3.71 7.82 -8.65
CA VAL A 40 3.73 8.05 -10.11
C VAL A 40 4.12 9.50 -10.44
N LEU A 41 3.59 10.48 -9.73
CA LEU A 41 3.93 11.89 -9.92
C LEU A 41 5.44 12.15 -9.70
N LEU A 42 6.01 11.61 -8.62
CA LEU A 42 7.43 11.75 -8.32
C LEU A 42 8.30 11.05 -9.38
N GLU A 43 7.88 9.88 -9.84
CA GLU A 43 8.58 9.12 -10.88
C GLU A 43 8.60 9.86 -12.20
N LEU A 44 7.45 10.36 -12.68
CA LEU A 44 7.40 11.19 -13.89
C LEU A 44 8.39 12.34 -13.80
N ARG A 45 8.49 12.99 -12.63
CA ARG A 45 9.44 14.06 -12.39
C ARG A 45 10.91 13.62 -12.42
N VAL A 46 11.23 12.49 -11.78
CA VAL A 46 12.58 11.90 -11.76
C VAL A 46 13.03 11.52 -13.18
N TRP A 47 12.10 11.09 -14.03
CA TRP A 47 12.35 10.70 -15.42
C TRP A 47 12.32 11.88 -16.40
N GLY A 48 12.23 13.11 -15.91
CA GLY A 48 12.38 14.33 -16.70
C GLY A 48 11.09 14.94 -17.24
N ARG A 49 9.92 14.34 -16.99
CA ARG A 49 8.63 14.98 -17.29
C ARG A 49 8.32 16.06 -16.25
N GLY A 50 7.88 17.23 -16.69
CA GLY A 50 7.64 18.37 -15.77
C GLY A 50 8.92 18.91 -15.14
N ALA A 51 10.03 18.92 -15.89
CA ALA A 51 11.35 19.38 -15.42
C ALA A 51 11.36 20.82 -14.87
N GLU A 52 10.39 21.64 -15.29
CA GLU A 52 10.13 23.00 -14.80
C GLU A 52 9.80 23.04 -13.30
N LEU A 53 9.26 21.95 -12.74
CA LEU A 53 8.94 21.86 -11.32
C LEU A 53 10.20 21.58 -10.50
N PRO A 54 10.50 22.34 -9.43
CA PRO A 54 11.60 22.02 -8.54
C PRO A 54 11.40 20.65 -7.84
N VAL A 55 12.32 19.71 -8.05
CA VAL A 55 12.17 18.31 -7.58
C VAL A 55 12.05 18.20 -6.06
N GLN A 56 12.76 19.01 -5.29
CA GLN A 56 12.79 18.92 -3.83
C GLN A 56 11.46 19.36 -3.19
N PRO A 57 10.88 20.55 -3.49
CA PRO A 57 9.54 20.90 -3.06
C PRO A 57 8.47 19.90 -3.49
N LEU A 58 8.51 19.43 -4.75
CA LEU A 58 7.56 18.45 -5.25
C LEU A 58 7.65 17.13 -4.49
N ALA A 59 8.88 16.63 -4.27
CA ALA A 59 9.11 15.40 -3.51
C ALA A 59 8.62 15.53 -2.07
N ARG A 60 8.85 16.66 -1.39
CA ARG A 60 8.34 16.86 -0.03
C ARG A 60 6.81 16.79 0.05
N LEU A 61 6.11 17.46 -0.87
CA LEU A 61 4.65 17.41 -0.91
C LEU A 61 4.16 15.99 -1.26
N ALA A 62 4.68 15.40 -2.33
CA ALA A 62 4.29 14.08 -2.79
C ALA A 62 4.54 13.01 -1.72
N LEU A 63 5.70 13.02 -1.07
CA LEU A 63 6.02 12.08 0.01
C LEU A 63 5.13 12.30 1.24
N SER A 64 4.83 13.54 1.61
CA SER A 64 3.92 13.83 2.73
C SER A 64 2.54 13.24 2.48
N VAL A 65 1.96 13.49 1.29
CA VAL A 65 0.65 12.94 0.91
C VAL A 65 0.71 11.42 0.78
N SER A 66 1.79 10.86 0.23
CA SER A 66 2.00 9.41 0.17
C SER A 66 2.03 8.77 1.55
N VAL A 67 2.70 9.36 2.52
CA VAL A 67 2.75 8.86 3.91
C VAL A 67 1.36 8.91 4.55
N SER A 68 0.60 10.00 4.35
CA SER A 68 -0.79 10.07 4.80
C SER A 68 -1.68 9.00 4.15
N GLY A 69 -1.52 8.79 2.83
CA GLY A 69 -2.22 7.74 2.09
C GLY A 69 -1.87 6.34 2.59
N PHE A 70 -0.59 6.06 2.84
CA PHE A 70 -0.12 4.81 3.43
C PHE A 70 -0.71 4.57 4.83
N GLY A 71 -0.77 5.61 5.66
CA GLY A 71 -1.44 5.55 6.97
C GLY A 71 -2.92 5.19 6.85
N LEU A 72 -3.63 5.80 5.90
CA LEU A 72 -5.04 5.49 5.63
C LEU A 72 -5.23 4.05 5.14
N VAL A 73 -4.40 3.58 4.20
CA VAL A 73 -4.39 2.19 3.69
C VAL A 73 -4.11 1.21 4.82
N GLY A 74 -3.13 1.50 5.67
CA GLY A 74 -2.75 0.65 6.80
C GLY A 74 -3.89 0.53 7.81
N LEU A 75 -4.48 1.65 8.22
CA LEU A 75 -5.57 1.66 9.19
C LEU A 75 -6.82 0.93 8.67
N THR A 76 -7.27 1.28 7.46
CA THR A 76 -8.44 0.63 6.84
C THR A 76 -8.19 -0.84 6.56
N GLY A 77 -7.00 -1.21 6.09
CA GLY A 77 -6.61 -2.59 5.85
C GLY A 77 -6.57 -3.43 7.12
N LEU A 78 -6.09 -2.87 8.24
CA LEU A 78 -6.12 -3.52 9.55
C LEU A 78 -7.56 -3.73 10.05
N LEU A 79 -8.44 -2.75 9.86
CA LEU A 79 -9.85 -2.88 10.24
C LEU A 79 -10.58 -3.93 9.40
N MET A 80 -10.33 -3.97 8.08
CA MET A 80 -10.86 -5.02 7.20
C MET A 80 -10.29 -6.39 7.57
N PHE A 81 -9.00 -6.47 7.90
CA PHE A 81 -8.37 -7.69 8.37
C PHE A 81 -9.00 -8.19 9.68
N ALA A 82 -9.26 -7.28 10.61
CA ALA A 82 -9.90 -7.61 11.87
C ALA A 82 -11.33 -8.13 11.70
N ALA A 83 -12.02 -7.86 10.57
CA ALA A 83 -13.35 -8.40 10.33
C ALA A 83 -13.35 -9.92 10.09
N ALA A 84 -12.35 -10.45 9.37
CA ALA A 84 -12.26 -11.86 9.00
C ALA A 84 -10.79 -12.34 8.90
N PRO A 85 -10.04 -12.36 10.01
CA PRO A 85 -8.59 -12.58 10.01
C PRO A 85 -8.20 -13.99 9.56
N ALA A 86 -8.92 -15.02 10.02
CA ALA A 86 -8.64 -16.40 9.66
C ALA A 86 -8.87 -16.68 8.17
N GLU A 87 -9.94 -16.13 7.60
CA GLU A 87 -10.25 -16.24 6.17
C GLU A 87 -9.19 -15.55 5.32
N LEU A 88 -8.79 -14.32 5.71
CA LEU A 88 -7.75 -13.58 5.00
C LEU A 88 -6.37 -14.24 5.09
N LEU A 89 -6.01 -14.82 6.24
CA LEU A 89 -4.74 -15.55 6.38
C LEU A 89 -4.72 -16.86 5.57
N ALA A 90 -5.87 -17.50 5.38
CA ALA A 90 -5.99 -18.68 4.51
C ALA A 90 -5.90 -18.31 3.02
N ASN A 91 -6.19 -17.06 2.66
CA ASN A 91 -6.15 -16.58 1.29
C ASN A 91 -4.71 -16.33 0.80
N LYS A 92 -4.26 -17.12 -0.19
CA LYS A 92 -2.91 -16.99 -0.77
C LYS A 92 -2.64 -15.61 -1.37
N ALA A 93 -3.65 -14.98 -2.01
CA ALA A 93 -3.50 -13.66 -2.59
C ALA A 93 -3.26 -12.59 -1.51
N PHE A 94 -3.90 -12.71 -0.35
CA PHE A 94 -3.65 -11.83 0.80
C PHE A 94 -2.23 -12.01 1.34
N VAL A 95 -1.77 -13.24 1.55
CA VAL A 95 -0.41 -13.50 2.05
C VAL A 95 0.65 -12.96 1.10
N VAL A 96 0.49 -13.19 -0.21
CA VAL A 96 1.37 -12.62 -1.24
C VAL A 96 1.33 -11.09 -1.22
N LYS A 97 0.13 -10.49 -1.13
CA LYS A 97 -0.04 -9.03 -0.99
C LYS A 97 0.77 -8.49 0.18
N MET A 98 0.72 -9.13 1.35
CA MET A 98 1.47 -8.69 2.53
C MET A 98 2.98 -8.80 2.32
N GLY A 99 3.46 -9.86 1.68
CA GLY A 99 4.87 -9.99 1.30
C GLY A 99 5.33 -8.87 0.35
N LEU A 100 4.51 -8.54 -0.65
CA LEU A 100 4.77 -7.45 -1.59
C LEU A 100 4.79 -6.08 -0.90
N VAL A 101 3.87 -5.81 0.03
CA VAL A 101 3.86 -4.57 0.84
C VAL A 101 5.13 -4.46 1.67
N MET A 102 5.57 -5.55 2.30
CA MET A 102 6.85 -5.57 3.04
C MET A 102 8.04 -5.29 2.14
N PHE A 103 8.10 -5.92 0.97
CA PHE A 103 9.18 -5.70 0.02
C PHE A 103 9.19 -4.27 -0.55
N ALA A 104 8.01 -3.69 -0.79
CA ALA A 104 7.88 -2.29 -1.18
C ALA A 104 8.39 -1.34 -0.09
N GLY A 105 8.06 -1.62 1.17
CA GLY A 105 8.57 -0.88 2.33
C GLY A 105 10.10 -0.96 2.46
N LEU A 106 10.68 -2.15 2.28
CA LEU A 106 12.14 -2.34 2.28
C LEU A 106 12.82 -1.58 1.14
N ASN A 107 12.26 -1.63 -0.07
CA ASN A 107 12.76 -0.86 -1.21
C ASN A 107 12.72 0.65 -0.94
N ALA A 108 11.63 1.16 -0.36
CA ALA A 108 11.50 2.57 0.01
C ALA A 108 12.50 2.97 1.10
N ALA A 109 12.67 2.14 2.14
CA ALA A 109 13.65 2.37 3.21
C ALA A 109 15.08 2.43 2.65
N TRP A 110 15.43 1.51 1.75
CA TRP A 110 16.75 1.51 1.09
C TRP A 110 16.92 2.74 0.19
N PHE A 111 15.92 3.12 -0.59
CA PHE A 111 15.95 4.33 -1.42
C PHE A 111 16.22 5.58 -0.58
N HIS A 112 15.56 5.72 0.58
CA HIS A 112 15.78 6.85 1.48
C HIS A 112 17.16 6.79 2.16
N ALA A 113 17.59 5.62 2.62
CA ALA A 113 18.90 5.43 3.26
C ALA A 113 20.07 5.80 2.33
N ARG A 114 19.95 5.54 1.02
CA ARG A 114 20.95 5.96 0.02
C ARG A 114 20.82 7.41 -0.43
N GLN A 115 19.85 8.17 0.08
CA GLN A 115 19.54 9.51 -0.44
C GLN A 115 19.22 9.48 -1.95
N GLY A 116 18.46 8.48 -2.41
CA GLY A 116 18.19 8.24 -3.84
C GLY A 116 17.61 9.46 -4.57
N LEU A 117 16.82 10.28 -3.86
CA LEU A 117 16.29 11.56 -4.35
C LEU A 117 17.35 12.63 -4.64
N LYS A 118 18.50 12.56 -3.96
CA LYS A 118 19.64 13.47 -4.17
C LYS A 118 20.59 12.94 -5.24
N LEU A 119 20.83 11.63 -5.24
CA LEU A 119 21.74 10.99 -6.20
C LEU A 119 21.14 10.92 -7.61
N LEU A 120 19.85 10.56 -7.73
CA LEU A 120 19.15 10.35 -8.99
C LEU A 120 19.92 9.45 -10.00
N ASP A 121 20.72 8.53 -9.45
CA ASP A 121 21.55 7.58 -10.18
C ASP A 121 20.70 6.49 -10.86
N GLY A 122 21.34 5.64 -11.68
CA GLY A 122 20.64 4.54 -12.36
C GLY A 122 19.92 3.60 -11.37
N MET A 123 20.49 3.38 -10.20
CA MET A 123 19.86 2.55 -9.16
C MET A 123 18.63 3.25 -8.55
N ALA A 124 18.68 4.56 -8.27
CA ALA A 124 17.52 5.31 -7.80
C ALA A 124 16.35 5.26 -8.80
N ARG A 125 16.64 5.31 -10.10
CA ARG A 125 15.64 5.13 -11.17
C ARG A 125 15.12 3.69 -11.28
N ALA A 126 15.96 2.69 -11.03
CA ALA A 126 15.51 1.30 -10.97
C ALA A 126 14.61 1.05 -9.74
N GLN A 127 14.94 1.63 -8.59
CA GLN A 127 14.16 1.53 -7.36
C GLN A 127 12.79 2.18 -7.47
N THR A 128 12.66 3.26 -8.25
CA THR A 128 11.34 3.85 -8.54
C THR A 128 10.49 2.90 -9.37
N LEU A 129 10.99 2.42 -10.51
CA LEU A 129 10.26 1.43 -11.33
C LEU A 129 9.88 0.16 -10.54
N LEU A 130 10.78 -0.33 -9.69
CA LEU A 130 10.51 -1.44 -8.79
C LEU A 130 9.38 -1.10 -7.81
N SER A 131 9.41 0.08 -7.20
CA SER A 131 8.34 0.55 -6.30
C SER A 131 6.99 0.57 -7.00
N LEU A 132 6.91 1.14 -8.21
CA LEU A 132 5.68 1.18 -9.00
C LEU A 132 5.18 -0.24 -9.32
N GLY A 133 6.07 -1.12 -9.79
CA GLY A 133 5.74 -2.51 -10.10
C GLY A 133 5.19 -3.26 -8.87
N LEU A 134 5.80 -3.06 -7.70
CA LEU A 134 5.34 -3.67 -6.45
C LEU A 134 3.97 -3.16 -6.04
N TRP A 135 3.71 -1.86 -6.10
CA TRP A 135 2.41 -1.31 -5.76
C TRP A 135 1.30 -1.75 -6.74
N LEU A 136 1.61 -1.85 -8.03
CA LEU A 136 0.69 -2.42 -9.02
C LEU A 136 0.36 -3.89 -8.70
N ALA A 137 1.37 -4.69 -8.36
CA ALA A 137 1.16 -6.07 -7.92
C ALA A 137 0.31 -6.16 -6.64
N VAL A 138 0.54 -5.28 -5.66
CA VAL A 138 -0.27 -5.18 -4.43
C VAL A 138 -1.74 -4.86 -4.76
N ILE A 139 -2.00 -3.95 -5.70
CA ILE A 139 -3.35 -3.61 -6.15
C ILE A 139 -4.02 -4.82 -6.82
N ILE A 140 -3.30 -5.50 -7.73
CA ILE A 140 -3.80 -6.69 -8.43
C ILE A 140 -4.16 -7.79 -7.42
N CYS A 141 -3.25 -8.12 -6.49
CA CYS A 141 -3.54 -9.07 -5.41
C CYS A 141 -4.73 -8.62 -4.56
N GLY A 142 -4.84 -7.32 -4.29
CA GLY A 142 -5.95 -6.74 -3.55
C GLY A 142 -7.32 -6.97 -4.20
N ARG A 143 -7.41 -6.93 -5.54
CA ARG A 143 -8.63 -7.31 -6.26
C ARG A 143 -8.82 -8.82 -6.30
N TRP A 144 -7.73 -9.59 -6.43
CA TRP A 144 -7.77 -11.04 -6.53
C TRP A 144 -8.32 -11.72 -5.25
N ILE A 145 -8.15 -11.12 -4.07
CA ILE A 145 -8.70 -11.63 -2.79
C ILE A 145 -10.22 -11.90 -2.86
N ALA A 146 -10.97 -11.16 -3.68
CA ALA A 146 -12.41 -11.37 -3.82
C ALA A 146 -12.77 -12.61 -4.68
N TYR A 147 -11.80 -13.23 -5.35
CA TYR A 147 -12.03 -14.27 -6.36
C TYR A 147 -11.34 -15.61 -6.09
N VAL A 148 -10.33 -15.67 -5.22
CA VAL A 148 -9.59 -16.90 -4.85
C VAL A 148 -9.60 -17.19 -3.37
#